data_AF-Q2C4R6-F1
#
_entry.id   AF-Q2C4R6-F1
#
_cell.length_a   1.000
_cell.length_b   1.000
_cell.length_c   1.000
_cell.angle_alpha   90.00
_cell.angle_beta   90.00
_cell.angle_gamma   90.00
#
_symmetry.space_group_name_H-M   'P 1'
#
loop_
_entity.id
_entity.type
_entity.pdbx_description
1 polymer ?
#
loop_
_entity_poly.entity_id
_entity_poly.type
_entity_poly.pdbx_seq_one_letter_code
_entity_poly.pdbx_strand_id
1 'polypeptide(L)'
;MFSDILATSVEEFAHDCMLLCDQHYPTIHNRGMQEAHLAKTLCRRIAANCAHQNKPVKITHIDKNQHASQAIYCLQHEQSYIWVIAHHFISANKARRDALLNTIEQVQRKFSTNDQHYLMVIADHWFDRSKASKEIPAWWLGGLVNYLIIILNMLQQE
;
A
#
# COMPACT_ATOMS: atom_id res chain seq x y z
N MET A 1 12.98 12.74 8.24
CA MET A 1 11.72 12.42 8.97
C MET A 1 11.17 11.08 8.47
N PHE A 2 10.17 10.46 9.10
CA PHE A 2 9.60 9.21 8.57
C PHE A 2 9.01 9.41 7.18
N SER A 3 8.44 10.58 6.89
CA SER A 3 7.98 10.99 5.54
C SER A 3 9.01 10.73 4.44
N ASP A 4 10.28 11.11 4.67
CA ASP A 4 11.34 11.00 3.66
C ASP A 4 11.73 9.53 3.45
N ILE A 5 11.83 8.77 4.55
CA ILE A 5 12.06 7.33 4.50
C ILE A 5 10.95 6.64 3.70
N LEU A 6 9.69 7.02 3.96
CA LEU A 6 8.54 6.46 3.25
C LEU A 6 8.62 6.79 1.77
N ALA A 7 8.84 8.05 1.39
CA ALA A 7 8.96 8.47 0.00
C ALA A 7 10.04 7.67 -0.76
N THR A 8 11.26 7.59 -0.22
CA THR A 8 12.33 6.77 -0.80
C THR A 8 11.95 5.29 -0.87
N SER A 9 11.29 4.75 0.16
CA SER A 9 10.84 3.36 0.16
C SER A 9 9.80 3.08 -0.92
N VAL A 10 8.92 4.05 -1.23
CA VAL A 10 7.95 3.93 -2.32
C VAL A 10 8.66 3.89 -3.66
N GLU A 11 9.59 4.81 -3.89
CA GLU A 11 10.33 4.91 -5.16
C GLU A 11 11.14 3.63 -5.44
N GLU A 12 11.89 3.17 -4.45
CA GLU A 12 12.69 1.93 -4.56
C GLU A 12 11.79 0.71 -4.76
N PHE A 13 10.68 0.63 -4.03
CA PHE A 13 9.74 -0.48 -4.18
C PHE A 13 9.06 -0.48 -5.56
N ALA A 14 8.68 0.69 -6.08
CA ALA A 14 8.15 0.80 -7.44
C ALA A 14 9.18 0.34 -8.48
N HIS A 15 10.45 0.72 -8.29
CA HIS A 15 11.55 0.26 -9.13
C HIS A 15 11.76 -1.26 -9.06
N ASP A 16 11.78 -1.85 -7.86
CA ASP A 16 11.87 -3.31 -7.66
C ASP A 16 10.75 -4.03 -8.41
N CYS A 17 9.53 -3.49 -8.32
CA CYS A 17 8.35 -4.03 -8.97
C CYS A 17 8.44 -3.95 -10.51
N MET A 18 8.96 -2.86 -11.07
CA MET A 18 9.23 -2.76 -12.52
C MET A 18 10.26 -3.80 -12.98
N LEU A 19 11.39 -3.93 -12.29
CA LEU A 19 12.42 -4.92 -12.61
C LEU A 19 11.89 -6.35 -12.55
N LEU A 20 11.04 -6.63 -11.56
CA LEU A 20 10.42 -7.94 -11.40
C LEU A 20 9.50 -8.28 -12.57
N CYS A 21 8.72 -7.29 -13.05
CA CYS A 21 7.88 -7.43 -14.24
C CYS A 21 8.70 -7.73 -15.49
N ASP A 22 9.78 -6.99 -15.74
CA ASP A 22 10.62 -7.18 -16.93
C ASP A 22 11.23 -8.59 -16.99
N GLN A 23 11.63 -9.13 -15.83
CA GLN A 23 12.29 -10.44 -15.75
C GLN A 23 11.33 -11.64 -15.83
N HIS A 24 10.07 -11.47 -15.44
CA HIS A 24 9.12 -12.58 -15.25
C HIS A 24 7.83 -12.41 -16.06
N TYR A 25 7.84 -11.52 -17.05
CA TYR A 25 6.77 -11.42 -18.05
C TYR A 25 6.71 -12.72 -18.88
N PRO A 26 5.52 -13.29 -19.17
CA PRO A 26 4.18 -12.87 -18.77
C PRO A 26 3.67 -13.57 -17.50
N THR A 27 4.50 -14.30 -16.74
CA THR A 27 4.04 -15.09 -15.58
C THR A 27 3.42 -14.23 -14.49
N ILE A 28 4.02 -13.07 -14.21
CA ILE A 28 3.44 -12.09 -13.27
C ILE A 28 2.16 -11.49 -13.83
N HIS A 29 2.08 -11.31 -15.14
CA HIS A 29 0.85 -10.87 -15.81
C HIS A 29 -0.26 -11.94 -15.75
N ASN A 30 0.05 -13.22 -15.82
CA ASN A 30 -0.99 -14.26 -15.85
C ASN A 30 -1.46 -14.71 -14.45
N ARG A 31 -0.65 -14.46 -13.41
CA ARG A 31 -0.94 -14.94 -12.04
C ARG A 31 -1.07 -13.83 -10.99
N GLY A 32 -0.68 -12.59 -11.33
CA GLY A 32 -0.67 -11.44 -10.42
C GLY A 32 0.32 -11.59 -9.26
N MET A 33 0.65 -10.49 -8.59
CA MET A 33 1.20 -10.57 -7.23
C MET A 33 0.06 -10.47 -6.23
N GLN A 34 -0.07 -11.47 -5.34
CA GLN A 34 -1.03 -11.38 -4.25
C GLN A 34 -0.75 -10.15 -3.37
N GLU A 35 -1.79 -9.51 -2.87
CA GLU A 35 -1.73 -8.27 -2.10
C GLU A 35 -0.88 -8.44 -0.84
N ALA A 36 -0.99 -9.61 -0.21
CA ALA A 36 -0.18 -9.96 0.95
C ALA A 36 1.32 -9.97 0.63
N HIS A 37 1.71 -10.39 -0.57
CA HIS A 37 3.11 -10.33 -1.01
C HIS A 37 3.55 -8.89 -1.25
N LEU A 38 2.74 -8.07 -1.92
CA LEU A 38 3.04 -6.65 -2.12
C LEU A 38 3.21 -5.91 -0.80
N ALA A 39 2.25 -6.08 0.12
CA ALA A 39 2.29 -5.48 1.45
C ALA A 39 3.56 -5.89 2.21
N LYS A 40 3.86 -7.18 2.24
CA LYS A 40 5.00 -7.73 2.96
C LYS A 40 6.33 -7.25 2.39
N THR A 41 6.44 -7.17 1.07
CA THR A 41 7.66 -6.66 0.40
C THR A 41 7.83 -5.18 0.67
N LEU A 42 6.77 -4.37 0.55
CA LEU A 42 6.82 -2.95 0.92
C LEU A 42 7.20 -2.76 2.40
N CYS A 43 6.59 -3.53 3.32
CA CYS A 43 6.93 -3.45 4.75
C CYS A 43 8.41 -3.78 5.02
N ARG A 44 8.97 -4.77 4.31
CA ARG A 44 10.40 -5.11 4.40
C ARG A 44 11.29 -3.99 3.88
N ARG A 45 10.93 -3.38 2.74
CA ARG A 45 11.63 -2.23 2.16
C ARG A 45 11.65 -1.05 3.13
N ILE A 46 10.49 -0.67 3.67
CA ILE A 46 10.38 0.38 4.69
C ILE A 46 11.24 0.04 5.90
N ALA A 47 11.18 -1.19 6.42
CA ALA A 47 11.96 -1.58 7.58
C ALA A 47 13.47 -1.53 7.34
N ALA A 48 13.94 -1.92 6.15
CA ALA A 48 15.35 -1.80 5.77
C ALA A 48 15.80 -0.33 5.73
N ASN A 49 15.02 0.54 5.10
CA ASN A 49 15.35 1.97 5.01
C ASN A 49 15.29 2.67 6.37
N CYS A 50 14.34 2.27 7.22
CA CYS A 50 14.28 2.71 8.61
C CYS A 50 15.52 2.27 9.40
N ALA A 51 15.97 1.01 9.25
CA ALA A 51 17.16 0.50 9.91
C ALA A 51 18.45 1.23 9.44
N HIS A 52 18.58 1.54 8.15
CA HIS A 52 19.70 2.33 7.63
C HIS A 52 19.79 3.74 8.24
N GLN A 53 18.66 4.30 8.67
CA GLN A 53 18.61 5.59 9.37
C GLN A 53 18.62 5.44 10.91
N ASN A 54 19.02 4.29 11.45
CA ASN A 54 19.04 3.98 12.88
C ASN A 54 17.66 4.10 13.57
N LYS A 55 16.58 3.80 12.85
CA LYS A 55 15.19 3.83 13.35
C LYS A 55 14.49 2.48 13.15
N PRO A 56 15.00 1.37 13.69
CA PRO A 56 14.44 0.06 13.42
C PRO A 56 12.97 -0.01 13.82
N VAL A 57 12.14 -0.53 12.92
CA VAL A 57 10.69 -0.68 13.12
C VAL A 57 10.34 -2.14 13.37
N LYS A 58 9.40 -2.39 14.27
CA LYS A 58 8.80 -3.70 14.48
C LYS A 58 7.59 -3.85 13.54
N ILE A 59 7.63 -4.86 12.66
CA ILE A 59 6.53 -5.18 11.75
C ILE A 59 5.55 -6.13 12.46
N THR A 60 4.26 -5.80 12.43
CA THR A 60 3.17 -6.63 12.95
C THR A 60 2.10 -6.80 11.88
N HIS A 61 1.71 -8.04 11.57
CA HIS A 61 0.54 -8.32 10.73
C HIS A 61 -0.73 -8.22 11.58
N ILE A 62 -1.71 -7.48 11.09
CA ILE A 62 -2.97 -7.23 11.79
C ILE A 62 -4.02 -8.16 11.17
N ASP A 63 -4.01 -9.42 11.60
CA ASP A 63 -5.03 -10.38 11.22
C ASP A 63 -6.35 -10.02 11.91
N LYS A 64 -7.34 -9.60 11.12
CA LYS A 64 -8.73 -9.49 11.57
C LYS A 64 -9.58 -10.49 10.80
N ASN A 65 -9.79 -11.65 11.42
CA ASN A 65 -10.65 -12.74 10.97
C ASN A 65 -10.25 -13.41 9.64
N GLN A 66 -10.47 -14.72 9.57
CA GLN A 66 -10.23 -15.62 8.43
C GLN A 66 -10.99 -15.25 7.14
N HIS A 67 -11.73 -14.13 7.13
CA HIS A 67 -12.60 -13.68 6.04
C HIS A 67 -12.31 -12.25 5.55
N ALA A 68 -11.36 -11.51 6.14
CA ALA A 68 -11.01 -10.19 5.63
C ALA A 68 -9.99 -10.31 4.49
N SER A 69 -10.40 -9.93 3.28
CA SER A 69 -9.60 -10.05 2.04
C SER A 69 -8.45 -9.04 1.92
N GLN A 70 -7.98 -8.44 3.03
CA GLN A 70 -7.04 -7.32 3.00
C GLN A 70 -5.91 -7.55 3.99
N ALA A 71 -4.69 -7.47 3.49
CA ALA A 71 -3.51 -7.60 4.31
C ALA A 71 -3.17 -6.24 4.93
N ILE A 72 -3.24 -6.15 6.26
CA ILE A 72 -2.97 -4.91 7.00
C ILE A 72 -1.74 -5.15 7.87
N TYR A 73 -0.76 -4.25 7.77
CA TYR A 73 0.45 -4.28 8.57
C TYR A 73 0.62 -2.98 9.35
N CYS A 74 1.26 -3.09 10.51
CA CYS A 74 1.69 -1.95 11.31
C CYS A 74 3.20 -2.06 11.55
N LEU A 75 3.95 -1.03 11.20
CA LEU A 75 5.35 -0.89 11.52
C LEU A 75 5.48 0.16 12.62
N GLN A 76 6.09 -0.21 13.75
CA GLN A 76 6.18 0.64 14.92
C GLN A 76 7.63 0.95 15.28
N HIS A 77 7.93 2.21 15.56
CA HIS A 77 9.16 2.67 16.20
C HIS A 77 8.80 3.74 17.22
N GLU A 78 9.04 3.47 18.51
CA GLU A 78 8.66 4.36 19.62
C GLU A 78 7.18 4.78 19.53
N GLN A 79 6.91 6.10 19.43
CA GLN A 79 5.60 6.74 19.29
C GLN A 79 5.24 7.02 17.83
N SER A 80 5.86 6.31 16.88
CA SER A 80 5.58 6.43 15.44
C SER A 80 5.05 5.11 14.89
N TYR A 81 3.97 5.19 14.13
CA TYR A 81 3.26 4.04 13.55
C TYR A 81 3.04 4.27 12.06
N ILE A 82 3.46 3.30 11.25
CA ILE A 82 3.22 3.27 9.81
C ILE A 82 2.27 2.12 9.54
N TRP A 83 1.07 2.46 9.11
CA TRP A 83 0.02 1.52 8.76
C TRP A 83 0.04 1.28 7.26
N VAL A 84 0.12 0.02 6.83
CA VAL A 84 0.12 -0.37 5.43
C VAL A 84 -1.12 -1.23 5.17
N ILE A 85 -2.00 -0.77 4.29
CA ILE A 85 -3.20 -1.50 3.84
C ILE A 85 -2.96 -1.95 2.42
N ALA A 86 -2.88 -3.26 2.19
CA ALA A 86 -2.91 -3.80 0.84
C ALA A 86 -4.32 -4.18 0.44
N HIS A 87 -4.83 -3.45 -0.56
CA HIS A 87 -6.18 -3.59 -1.03
C HIS A 87 -6.21 -4.24 -2.41
N HIS A 88 -6.98 -5.32 -2.54
CA HIS A 88 -7.24 -5.94 -3.83
C HIS A 88 -8.32 -5.17 -4.56
N PHE A 89 -7.93 -4.34 -5.50
CA PHE A 89 -8.90 -3.63 -6.30
C PHE A 89 -9.06 -4.31 -7.66
N ILE A 90 -10.14 -5.10 -7.79
CA ILE A 90 -10.53 -5.71 -9.07
C ILE A 90 -11.26 -4.68 -9.96
N SER A 91 -11.93 -3.70 -9.35
CA SER A 91 -12.67 -2.64 -10.06
C SER A 91 -12.85 -1.43 -9.15
N ALA A 92 -13.03 -0.25 -9.75
CA ALA A 92 -13.33 1.00 -9.05
C ALA A 92 -14.82 1.16 -8.65
N ASN A 93 -15.56 0.06 -8.56
CA ASN A 93 -16.99 0.16 -8.27
C ASN A 93 -17.25 0.71 -6.85
N LYS A 94 -18.45 1.25 -6.63
CA LYS A 94 -18.84 1.86 -5.36
C LYS A 94 -18.64 0.91 -4.16
N ALA A 95 -18.93 -0.38 -4.30
CA ALA A 95 -18.80 -1.33 -3.21
C ALA A 95 -17.34 -1.54 -2.76
N ARG A 96 -16.40 -1.66 -3.70
CA ARG A 96 -14.96 -1.79 -3.40
C ARG A 96 -14.41 -0.52 -2.77
N ARG A 97 -14.88 0.63 -3.26
CA ARG A 97 -14.58 1.93 -2.70
C ARG A 97 -15.01 2.04 -1.24
N ASP A 98 -16.27 1.75 -0.97
CA ASP A 98 -16.84 1.85 0.38
C ASP A 98 -16.13 0.85 1.32
N ALA A 99 -15.74 -0.33 0.82
CA ALA A 99 -14.93 -1.28 1.57
C ALA A 99 -13.53 -0.74 1.95
N LEU A 100 -12.83 -0.06 1.03
CA LEU A 100 -11.55 0.59 1.36
C LEU A 100 -11.72 1.67 2.42
N LEU A 101 -12.70 2.57 2.24
CA LEU A 101 -12.93 3.66 3.18
C LEU A 101 -13.27 3.14 4.57
N ASN A 102 -14.09 2.09 4.66
CA ASN A 102 -14.40 1.42 5.92
C ASN A 102 -13.15 0.84 6.57
N THR A 103 -12.24 0.23 5.80
CA THR A 103 -10.96 -0.26 6.33
C THR A 103 -10.07 0.87 6.83
N ILE A 104 -9.95 1.96 6.05
CA ILE A 104 -9.19 3.14 6.44
C ILE A 104 -9.73 3.67 7.77
N GLU A 105 -11.04 3.88 7.88
CA GLU A 105 -11.67 4.36 9.10
C GLU A 105 -11.41 3.42 10.29
N GLN A 106 -11.51 2.10 10.08
CA GLN A 106 -11.20 1.11 11.12
C GLN A 106 -9.74 1.15 11.59
N VAL A 107 -8.80 1.45 10.70
CA VAL A 107 -7.38 1.62 11.03
C VAL A 107 -7.18 2.93 11.78
N GLN A 108 -7.81 4.02 11.33
CA GLN A 108 -7.71 5.33 11.97
C GLN A 108 -8.28 5.36 13.38
N ARG A 109 -9.31 4.56 13.68
CA ARG A 109 -9.82 4.41 15.05
C ARG A 109 -8.76 3.87 16.03
N LYS A 110 -7.64 3.33 15.53
CA LYS A 110 -6.50 2.90 16.33
C LYS A 110 -5.46 4.00 16.54
N PHE A 111 -5.63 5.18 15.93
CA PHE A 111 -4.66 6.26 16.05
C PHE A 111 -4.81 6.90 17.42
N SER A 112 -3.69 7.04 18.13
CA SER A 112 -3.65 7.82 19.35
C SER A 112 -3.39 9.28 18.98
N THR A 113 -3.86 10.22 19.81
CA THR A 113 -3.68 11.66 19.55
C THR A 113 -2.27 12.15 19.80
N ASN A 114 -1.47 11.39 20.56
CA ASN A 114 -0.14 11.79 21.01
C ASN A 114 0.98 11.13 20.19
N ASP A 115 0.65 10.17 19.33
CA ASP A 115 1.59 9.44 18.51
C ASP A 115 1.55 9.94 17.06
N GLN A 116 2.66 9.74 16.34
CA GLN A 116 2.72 10.02 14.92
C GLN A 116 2.20 8.83 14.12
N HIS A 117 1.23 9.10 13.26
CA HIS A 117 0.60 8.08 12.42
C HIS A 117 0.79 8.39 10.94
N TYR A 118 1.31 7.42 10.21
CA TYR A 118 1.38 7.41 8.76
C TYR A 118 0.46 6.29 8.25
N LEU A 119 -0.33 6.59 7.22
CA LEU A 119 -1.16 5.59 6.54
C LEU A 119 -0.74 5.48 5.08
N MET A 120 -0.46 4.26 4.68
CA MET A 120 -0.10 3.87 3.34
C MET A 120 -1.15 2.89 2.82
N VAL A 121 -1.68 3.17 1.64
CA VAL A 121 -2.55 2.23 0.93
C VAL A 121 -1.79 1.79 -0.32
N ILE A 122 -1.69 0.48 -0.52
CA ILE A 122 -1.06 -0.15 -1.67
C ILE A 122 -2.06 -1.04 -2.40
N ALA A 123 -1.98 -1.05 -3.71
CA ALA A 123 -2.78 -1.89 -4.58
C ALA A 123 -1.96 -2.42 -5.74
N ASP A 124 -2.15 -3.70 -6.08
CA ASP A 124 -1.86 -4.17 -7.43
C ASP A 124 -3.02 -3.73 -8.32
N HIS A 125 -2.75 -2.85 -9.27
CA HIS A 125 -3.74 -2.47 -10.24
C HIS A 125 -3.15 -2.50 -11.63
N TRP A 126 -3.69 -3.40 -12.44
CA TRP A 126 -3.83 -3.11 -13.86
C TRP A 126 -4.87 -2.02 -13.98
N PHE A 127 -4.44 -0.79 -14.26
CA PHE A 127 -5.33 0.17 -14.86
C PHE A 127 -5.75 -0.39 -16.21
N ASP A 128 -6.83 -1.16 -16.24
CA ASP A 128 -7.45 -1.50 -17.50
C ASP A 128 -7.94 -0.21 -18.18
N ARG A 129 -8.26 -0.27 -19.47
CA ARG A 129 -8.73 0.92 -20.20
C ARG A 129 -10.11 1.40 -19.75
N SER A 130 -10.74 0.75 -18.75
CA SER A 130 -12.08 1.11 -18.30
C SER A 130 -12.11 2.49 -17.67
N LYS A 131 -13.23 3.17 -17.87
CA LYS A 131 -13.50 4.49 -17.29
C LYS A 131 -13.39 4.44 -15.75
N ALA A 132 -13.84 3.34 -15.15
CA ALA A 132 -13.78 3.12 -13.70
C ALA A 132 -12.33 3.11 -13.18
N SER A 133 -11.43 2.36 -13.82
CA SER A 133 -10.01 2.35 -13.44
C SER A 133 -9.37 3.74 -13.56
N LYS A 134 -9.66 4.48 -14.64
CA LYS A 134 -9.11 5.85 -14.84
C LYS A 134 -9.64 6.89 -13.84
N GLU A 135 -10.77 6.62 -13.19
CA GLU A 135 -11.34 7.51 -12.17
C GLU A 135 -10.68 7.33 -10.79
N ILE A 136 -9.96 6.23 -10.55
CA ILE A 136 -9.31 5.94 -9.26
C ILE A 136 -8.31 7.04 -8.85
N PRO A 137 -7.36 7.49 -9.71
CA PRO A 137 -6.40 8.54 -9.34
C PRO A 137 -7.10 9.89 -9.16
N ALA A 138 -8.07 10.22 -10.03
CA ALA A 138 -8.83 11.47 -9.98
C ALA A 138 -9.68 11.58 -8.70
N TRP A 139 -10.23 10.46 -8.24
CA TRP A 139 -10.98 10.39 -6.99
C TRP A 139 -10.09 10.58 -5.75
N TRP A 140 -8.89 10.02 -5.75
CA TRP A 140 -7.97 10.12 -4.61
C TRP A 140 -7.39 11.50 -4.42
N LEU A 141 -7.05 12.18 -5.51
CA LEU A 141 -6.57 13.56 -5.48
C LEU A 141 -7.65 14.57 -5.06
N GLY A 142 -8.93 14.20 -5.14
CA GLY A 142 -10.07 15.09 -4.85
C GLY A 142 -10.74 14.91 -3.48
N GLY A 143 -10.42 13.88 -2.69
CA GLY A 143 -11.20 13.53 -1.49
C GLY A 143 -10.47 13.01 -0.25
N LEU A 144 -9.16 12.75 -0.32
CA LEU A 144 -8.39 12.12 0.77
C LEU A 144 -7.15 12.98 1.09
N VAL A 145 -7.35 14.13 1.74
CA VAL A 145 -6.32 15.18 1.87
C VAL A 145 -5.19 14.87 2.88
N ASN A 146 -5.17 13.70 3.55
CA ASN A 146 -4.21 13.42 4.65
C ASN A 146 -3.48 12.06 4.57
N TYR A 147 -3.46 11.38 3.42
CA TYR A 147 -2.90 10.01 3.33
C TYR A 147 -1.93 9.86 2.17
N LEU A 148 -0.85 9.09 2.38
CA LEU A 148 0.05 8.70 1.31
C LEU A 148 -0.53 7.45 0.64
N ILE A 149 -1.06 7.60 -0.56
CA ILE A 149 -1.63 6.48 -1.31
C ILE A 149 -0.68 6.11 -2.44
N ILE A 150 -0.32 4.83 -2.53
CA ILE A 150 0.64 4.30 -3.51
C ILE A 150 -0.10 3.36 -4.45
N ILE A 151 -0.08 3.69 -5.74
CA ILE A 151 -0.51 2.76 -6.79
C ILE A 151 0.72 2.32 -7.53
N LEU A 152 0.88 1.01 -7.64
CA LEU A 152 1.80 0.46 -8.61
C LEU A 152 1.02 0.23 -9.90
N ASN A 153 1.29 1.06 -10.93
CA ASN A 153 0.87 0.75 -12.29
C ASN A 153 1.99 -0.03 -12.97
N MET A 154 1.88 -1.35 -12.94
CA MET A 154 2.93 -2.28 -13.36
C MET A 154 3.04 -2.47 -14.89
N LEU A 155 2.25 -1.75 -15.69
CA LEU A 155 2.08 -1.99 -17.13
C LEU A 155 2.11 -0.72 -18.01
N GLN A 156 3.00 0.24 -17.75
CA GLN A 156 3.36 1.20 -18.80
C GLN A 156 4.52 0.67 -19.64
N GLN A 157 4.26 -0.35 -20.45
CA GLN A 157 4.94 -0.49 -21.74
C GLN A 157 3.86 -0.44 -22.83
N GLU A 158 3.92 0.65 -23.60
CA GLU A 158 3.19 1.04 -24.82
C GLU A 158 1.91 0.28 -25.24
#